data_AF-A0A7W1N3E5-F1
#
_entry.id   AF-A0A7W1N3E5-F1
#
_cell.length_a   1.000
_cell.length_b   1.000
_cell.length_c   1.000
_cell.angle_alpha   90.00
_cell.angle_beta   90.00
_cell.angle_gamma   90.00
#
_symmetry.space_group_name_H-M   'P 1'
#
loop_
_entity.id
_entity.type
_entity.pdbx_description
1 polymer ?
#
loop_
_entity_poly.entity_id
_entity_poly.type
_entity_poly.pdbx_seq_one_letter_code
_entity_poly.pdbx_strand_id
1 'polypeptide(L)'
;PAASIGGKTLYRGGDWAVVVDGSRAVALHLVAGTWRPDRSGRVQVEFLGPHATAAPTPQVAAQLSASSPLVESALWVDGHELTAKGGGLTPTRGTIYGAPDAPLSKGKHVAVAYARTATAATAVARAFRVP
;
A
#
# COMPACT_ATOMS: atom_id res chain seq x y z
N PRO A 1 6.55 -10.15 16.44
CA PRO A 1 6.42 -10.11 14.95
C PRO A 1 5.66 -8.84 14.55
N ALA A 2 5.78 -8.30 13.33
CA ALA A 2 5.03 -7.08 12.95
C ALA A 2 3.50 -7.24 13.14
N ALA A 3 2.98 -8.46 12.93
CA ALA A 3 1.59 -8.84 13.21
C ALA A 3 1.16 -8.72 14.69
N SER A 4 2.09 -8.57 15.64
CA SER A 4 1.74 -8.41 17.07
C SER A 4 1.03 -7.08 17.36
N ILE A 5 0.96 -6.17 16.38
CA ILE A 5 0.20 -4.92 16.46
C ILE A 5 -1.26 -5.12 15.96
N GLY A 6 -1.63 -6.36 15.61
CA GLY A 6 -2.94 -6.73 15.07
C GLY A 6 -2.96 -6.74 13.55
N GLY A 7 -3.60 -7.74 12.94
CA GLY A 7 -3.75 -7.86 11.48
C GLY A 7 -2.77 -8.81 10.78
N LYS A 8 -2.87 -8.88 9.45
CA LYS A 8 -2.03 -9.69 8.56
C LYS A 8 -0.86 -8.86 8.04
N THR A 9 0.37 -9.37 8.15
CA THR A 9 1.53 -8.76 7.51
C THR A 9 1.49 -9.03 6.00
N LEU A 10 1.50 -7.97 5.20
CA LEU A 10 1.56 -8.04 3.73
C LEU A 10 2.99 -7.96 3.21
N TYR A 11 3.83 -7.20 3.89
CA TYR A 11 5.21 -6.95 3.49
C TYR A 11 6.09 -6.87 4.73
N ARG A 12 7.33 -7.36 4.59
CA ARG A 12 8.42 -7.15 5.55
C ARG A 12 9.74 -7.12 4.79
N GLY A 13 10.46 -6.01 4.88
CA GLY A 13 11.78 -5.85 4.26
C GLY A 13 12.63 -4.86 5.05
N GLY A 14 13.85 -5.26 5.38
CA GLY A 14 14.71 -4.53 6.32
C GLY A 14 13.98 -4.20 7.62
N ASP A 15 13.96 -2.92 7.96
CA ASP A 15 13.30 -2.38 9.15
C ASP A 15 11.87 -1.91 8.89
N TRP A 16 11.26 -2.23 7.74
CA TRP A 16 9.91 -1.81 7.39
C TRP A 16 8.95 -3.00 7.24
N ALA A 17 7.69 -2.78 7.58
CA ALA A 17 6.61 -3.75 7.38
C ALA A 17 5.29 -3.06 7.04
N VAL A 18 4.42 -3.74 6.30
CA VAL A 18 3.02 -3.32 6.07
C VAL A 18 2.10 -4.34 6.71
N VAL A 19 1.17 -3.86 7.53
CA VAL A 19 0.15 -4.68 8.18
C VAL A 19 -1.23 -4.18 7.78
N VAL A 20 -2.14 -5.10 7.48
CA VAL A 20 -3.54 -4.83 7.14
C VAL A 20 -4.47 -5.49 8.15
N ASP A 21 -5.48 -4.74 8.60
CA ASP A 21 -6.57 -5.19 9.45
C ASP A 21 -7.90 -4.67 8.89
N GLY A 22 -8.66 -5.56 8.25
CA GLY A 22 -9.87 -5.20 7.52
C GLY A 22 -9.60 -4.12 6.46
N SER A 23 -10.19 -2.93 6.65
CA SER A 23 -10.05 -1.78 5.75
C SER A 23 -8.98 -0.78 6.21
N ARG A 24 -8.08 -1.17 7.12
CA ARG A 24 -6.98 -0.32 7.60
C ARG A 24 -5.65 -0.96 7.22
N ALA A 25 -4.75 -0.15 6.68
CA ALA A 25 -3.35 -0.54 6.49
C ALA A 25 -2.44 0.42 7.23
N VAL A 26 -1.32 -0.08 7.74
CA VAL A 26 -0.34 0.68 8.50
C VAL A 26 1.07 0.27 8.06
N ALA A 27 1.91 1.28 7.81
CA ALA A 27 3.35 1.08 7.66
C ALA A 27 4.02 1.13 9.04
N LEU A 28 4.88 0.16 9.33
CA LEU A 28 5.60 0.02 10.58
C LEU A 28 7.10 0.15 10.34
N HIS A 29 7.79 0.85 11.25
CA HIS A 29 9.25 0.93 11.31
C HIS A 29 9.75 0.17 12.55
N LEU A 30 10.81 -0.60 12.41
CA LEU A 30 11.48 -1.28 13.51
C LEU A 30 12.44 -0.31 14.20
N VAL A 31 12.06 0.17 15.39
CA VAL A 31 12.86 1.12 16.18
C VAL A 31 13.26 0.45 17.48
N ALA A 32 14.57 0.26 17.69
CA ALA A 32 15.13 -0.40 18.87
C ALA A 32 14.47 -1.76 19.16
N GLY A 33 14.34 -2.60 18.12
CA GLY A 33 13.74 -3.94 18.23
C GLY A 33 12.21 -3.95 18.36
N THR A 34 11.55 -2.79 18.35
CA THR A 34 10.09 -2.68 18.47
C THR A 34 9.48 -2.10 17.20
N TRP A 35 8.49 -2.79 16.64
CA TRP A 35 7.72 -2.28 15.51
C TRP A 35 6.80 -1.14 15.96
N ARG A 36 6.87 0.00 15.26
CA ARG A 36 6.06 1.19 15.57
C ARG A 36 5.40 1.72 14.30
N PRO A 37 4.09 2.08 14.34
CA PRO A 37 3.45 2.79 13.24
C PRO A 37 4.21 4.07 12.91
N ASP A 38 4.52 4.25 11.64
CA ASP A 38 4.97 5.55 11.17
C ASP A 38 3.76 6.47 11.01
N ARG A 39 3.80 7.60 11.73
CA ARG A 39 2.77 8.63 11.73
C ARG A 39 3.33 10.00 11.37
N SER A 40 4.52 10.04 10.77
CA SER A 40 5.23 11.28 10.46
C SER A 40 4.52 12.13 9.39
N GLY A 41 3.72 11.51 8.53
CA GLY A 41 3.04 12.19 7.42
C GLY A 41 3.99 12.67 6.31
N ARG A 42 5.27 12.29 6.35
CA ARG A 42 6.29 12.71 5.38
C ARG A 42 6.18 11.97 4.04
N VAL A 43 5.37 10.92 4.00
CA VAL A 43 4.95 10.22 2.79
C VAL A 43 3.44 10.27 2.72
N GLN A 44 2.90 10.64 1.56
CA GLN A 44 1.48 10.63 1.27
C GLN A 44 1.19 9.61 0.17
N VAL A 45 0.11 8.86 0.35
CA VAL A 45 -0.37 7.87 -0.60
C VAL A 45 -1.86 8.12 -0.80
N GLU A 46 -2.26 8.36 -2.03
CA GLU A 46 -3.64 8.61 -2.40
C GLU A 46 -4.08 7.62 -3.48
N PHE A 47 -5.19 6.92 -3.27
CA PHE A 47 -5.77 6.05 -4.28
C PHE A 47 -6.42 6.87 -5.39
N LEU A 48 -5.99 6.62 -6.62
CA LEU A 48 -6.66 7.07 -7.85
C LEU A 48 -7.76 6.09 -8.27
N GLY A 49 -7.61 4.81 -7.94
CA GLY A 49 -8.62 3.77 -8.17
C GLY A 49 -8.20 2.40 -7.58
N PRO A 50 -9.12 1.44 -7.49
CA PRO A 50 -10.53 1.53 -7.87
C PRO A 50 -11.37 2.40 -6.92
N HIS A 51 -12.50 2.89 -7.42
CA HIS A 51 -13.54 3.53 -6.61
C HIS A 51 -14.44 2.47 -5.96
N ALA A 52 -15.60 2.86 -5.41
CA ALA A 52 -16.46 1.97 -4.61
C ALA A 52 -16.89 0.68 -5.34
N THR A 53 -17.11 0.76 -6.66
CA THR A 53 -17.45 -0.39 -7.52
C THR A 53 -16.42 -0.48 -8.65
N ALA A 54 -16.03 -1.70 -9.01
CA ALA A 54 -15.04 -1.93 -10.05
C ALA A 54 -15.35 -3.18 -10.89
N ALA A 55 -14.73 -3.26 -12.07
CA ALA A 55 -14.73 -4.46 -12.89
C ALA A 55 -13.94 -5.61 -12.20
N PRO A 56 -14.15 -6.88 -12.59
CA PRO A 56 -13.45 -8.03 -12.00
C PRO A 56 -11.92 -7.94 -12.08
N THR A 57 -11.35 -7.29 -13.09
CA THR A 57 -9.90 -7.02 -13.18
C THR A 57 -9.65 -5.52 -13.06
N PRO A 58 -9.77 -4.95 -11.85
CA PRO A 58 -9.66 -3.52 -11.68
C PRO A 58 -8.21 -3.06 -11.82
N GLN A 59 -8.01 -1.89 -12.42
CA GLN A 59 -6.75 -1.17 -12.25
C GLN A 59 -6.73 -0.56 -10.85
N VAL A 60 -5.75 -0.97 -10.05
CA VAL A 60 -5.40 -0.32 -8.79
C VAL A 60 -4.32 0.69 -9.07
N ALA A 61 -4.53 1.93 -8.68
CA ALA A 61 -3.56 3.00 -8.91
C ALA A 61 -3.50 3.93 -7.71
N ALA A 62 -2.30 4.40 -7.39
CA ALA A 62 -2.06 5.35 -6.33
C ALA A 62 -1.04 6.42 -6.74
N GLN A 63 -1.32 7.65 -6.32
CA GLN A 63 -0.37 8.75 -6.36
C GLN A 63 0.44 8.78 -5.06
N LEU A 64 1.73 9.03 -5.21
CA LEU A 64 2.71 9.05 -4.13
C LEU A 64 3.38 10.42 -4.08
N SER A 65 3.56 10.97 -2.88
CA SER A 65 4.37 12.15 -2.68
C SER A 65 5.15 12.08 -1.37
N ALA A 66 6.32 12.71 -1.30
CA ALA A 66 7.13 12.76 -0.09
C ALA A 66 8.03 14.00 -0.04
N SER A 67 8.55 14.32 1.16
CA SER A 67 9.55 15.37 1.35
C SER A 67 10.99 14.94 1.01
N SER A 68 11.20 13.67 0.66
CA SER A 68 12.50 13.09 0.32
C SER A 68 12.30 12.00 -0.75
N PRO A 69 13.36 11.56 -1.46
CA PRO A 69 13.22 10.57 -2.52
C PRO A 69 12.47 9.31 -2.05
N LEU A 70 11.48 8.91 -2.84
CA LEU A 70 10.81 7.63 -2.72
C LEU A 70 11.79 6.54 -3.13
N VAL A 71 11.87 5.48 -2.34
CA VAL A 71 12.83 4.38 -2.56
C VAL A 71 12.15 3.03 -2.73
N GLU A 72 10.87 2.92 -2.37
CA GLU A 72 10.09 1.70 -2.49
C GLU A 72 8.59 2.02 -2.46
N SER A 73 7.82 1.23 -3.20
CA SER A 73 6.37 1.31 -3.27
C SER A 73 5.77 0.00 -3.76
N ALA A 74 4.56 -0.33 -3.32
CA ALA A 74 3.88 -1.57 -3.70
C ALA A 74 2.36 -1.44 -3.60
N LEU A 75 1.66 -2.35 -4.29
CA LEU A 75 0.20 -2.47 -4.31
C LEU A 75 -0.21 -3.90 -3.99
N TRP A 76 -1.32 -4.06 -3.27
CA TRP A 76 -1.94 -5.36 -3.04
C TRP A 76 -3.45 -5.29 -3.28
N VAL A 77 -4.05 -6.43 -3.63
CA VAL A 77 -5.49 -6.69 -3.51
C VAL A 77 -5.69 -7.96 -2.69
N ASP A 78 -6.48 -7.87 -1.62
CA ASP A 78 -6.76 -8.97 -0.68
C ASP A 78 -5.49 -9.65 -0.12
N GLY A 79 -4.41 -8.86 -0.05
CA GLY A 79 -3.09 -9.29 0.41
C GLY A 79 -2.25 -10.05 -0.62
N HIS A 80 -2.69 -10.11 -1.88
CA HIS A 80 -1.87 -10.54 -3.01
C HIS A 80 -1.19 -9.31 -3.64
N GLU A 81 0.14 -9.34 -3.73
CA GLU A 81 0.91 -8.26 -4.33
C GLU A 81 0.65 -8.19 -5.82
N LEU A 82 0.51 -6.98 -6.36
CA LEU A 82 0.32 -6.76 -7.78
C LEU A 82 1.67 -6.54 -8.45
N THR A 83 1.80 -7.03 -9.69
CA THR A 83 2.88 -6.59 -10.58
C THR A 83 2.62 -5.13 -10.96
N ALA A 84 3.22 -4.22 -10.19
CA ALA A 84 3.02 -2.80 -10.37
C ALA A 84 4.03 -2.21 -11.37
N LYS A 85 3.54 -1.31 -12.22
CA LYS A 85 4.37 -0.36 -12.96
C LYS A 85 4.30 0.98 -12.26
N GLY A 86 5.35 1.77 -12.37
CA GLY A 86 5.40 3.08 -11.75
C GLY A 86 6.34 4.03 -12.46
N GLY A 87 6.09 5.32 -12.27
CA GLY A 87 6.91 6.39 -12.82
C GLY A 87 6.59 7.72 -12.18
N GLY A 88 7.51 8.66 -12.30
CA GLY A 88 7.41 9.98 -11.70
C GLY A 88 8.33 10.96 -12.41
N LEU A 89 7.92 12.23 -12.47
CA LEU A 89 8.77 13.29 -13.05
C LEU A 89 9.91 13.69 -12.10
N THR A 90 9.77 13.40 -10.80
CA THR A 90 10.79 13.66 -9.78
C THR A 90 10.94 12.47 -8.84
N PRO A 91 12.08 12.33 -8.13
CA PRO A 91 12.24 11.27 -7.13
C PRO A 91 11.25 11.35 -5.95
N THR A 92 10.59 12.49 -5.76
CA THR A 92 9.67 12.76 -4.64
C THR A 92 8.20 12.60 -4.98
N ARG A 93 7.86 12.34 -6.25
CA ARG A 93 6.48 12.22 -6.73
C ARG A 93 6.39 11.11 -7.77
N GLY A 94 5.44 10.21 -7.61
CA GLY A 94 5.21 9.14 -8.57
C GLY A 94 3.77 8.68 -8.58
N THR A 95 3.44 7.93 -9.62
CA THR A 95 2.21 7.15 -9.71
C THR A 95 2.59 5.71 -9.92
N ILE A 96 1.96 4.82 -9.16
CA ILE A 96 2.05 3.37 -9.35
C ILE A 96 0.69 2.82 -9.74
N TYR A 97 0.68 1.80 -10.59
CA TYR A 97 -0.53 1.11 -11.00
C TYR A 97 -0.26 -0.35 -11.31
N GLY A 98 -1.25 -1.19 -11.07
CA GLY A 98 -1.24 -2.61 -11.35
C GLY A 98 -2.65 -3.16 -11.43
N ALA A 99 -2.78 -4.43 -11.78
CA ALA A 99 -4.04 -5.15 -11.80
C ALA A 99 -3.82 -6.57 -11.27
N PRO A 100 -4.86 -7.22 -10.71
CA PRO A 100 -4.80 -8.65 -10.40
C PRO A 100 -4.52 -9.47 -11.65
N ASP A 101 -3.70 -10.52 -11.52
CA ASP A 101 -3.35 -11.41 -12.65
C ASP A 101 -4.54 -12.25 -13.14
N ALA A 102 -5.59 -12.38 -12.33
CA ALA A 102 -6.83 -13.06 -12.65
C ALA A 102 -8.05 -12.21 -12.21
N PRO A 103 -9.23 -12.39 -12.85
CA PRO A 103 -10.46 -11.75 -12.41
C PRO A 103 -10.79 -12.07 -10.95
N LEU A 104 -11.11 -11.03 -10.18
CA LEU A 104 -11.62 -11.14 -8.83
C LEU A 104 -13.04 -11.72 -8.85
N SER A 105 -13.37 -12.46 -7.79
CA SER A 105 -14.73 -12.94 -7.56
C SER A 105 -15.69 -11.77 -7.29
N LYS A 106 -16.99 -12.02 -7.40
CA LYS A 106 -17.99 -11.05 -6.95
C LYS A 106 -17.91 -10.90 -5.43
N GLY A 107 -17.92 -9.66 -4.94
CA GLY A 107 -17.83 -9.42 -3.51
C GLY A 107 -17.07 -8.17 -3.12
N LYS A 108 -16.74 -8.08 -1.83
CA LYS A 108 -15.92 -7.00 -1.25
C LYS A 108 -14.46 -7.37 -1.34
N HIS A 109 -13.63 -6.40 -1.71
CA HIS A 109 -12.19 -6.52 -1.81
C HIS A 109 -11.51 -5.34 -1.14
N VAL A 110 -10.25 -5.51 -0.76
CA VAL A 110 -9.42 -4.46 -0.17
C VAL A 110 -8.17 -4.26 -1.01
N ALA A 111 -8.03 -3.07 -1.58
CA ALA A 111 -6.77 -2.62 -2.15
C ALA A 111 -5.90 -1.99 -1.05
N VAL A 112 -4.59 -2.25 -1.08
CA VAL A 112 -3.61 -1.60 -0.21
C VAL A 112 -2.54 -0.95 -1.08
N ALA A 113 -2.18 0.29 -0.76
CA ALA A 113 -1.09 1.01 -1.40
C ALA A 113 -0.08 1.45 -0.35
N TYR A 114 1.20 1.37 -0.69
CA TYR A 114 2.30 1.69 0.21
C TYR A 114 3.40 2.42 -0.54
N ALA A 115 4.06 3.35 0.15
CA ALA A 115 5.30 3.93 -0.29
C ALA A 115 6.17 4.33 0.90
N ARG A 116 7.48 4.40 0.66
CA ARG A 116 8.44 4.91 1.64
C ARG A 116 9.60 5.69 1.03
N THR A 117 10.18 6.50 1.89
CA THR A 117 11.54 7.03 1.76
C THR A 117 12.49 6.15 2.59
N ALA A 118 13.73 6.60 2.79
CA ALA A 118 14.66 5.92 3.69
C ALA A 118 14.21 5.96 5.17
N THR A 119 13.46 6.99 5.59
CA THR A 119 13.19 7.27 7.02
C THR A 119 11.71 7.45 7.35
N ALA A 120 10.83 7.41 6.35
CA ALA A 120 9.40 7.54 6.53
C ALA A 120 8.61 6.67 5.56
N ALA A 121 7.47 6.16 5.99
CA ALA A 121 6.58 5.33 5.18
C ALA A 121 5.10 5.57 5.50
N THR A 122 4.26 5.29 4.51
CA THR A 122 2.79 5.33 4.65
C THR A 122 2.20 4.14 3.91
N ALA A 123 1.21 3.49 4.52
CA ALA A 123 0.34 2.53 3.86
C ALA A 123 -1.12 2.95 4.05
N VAL A 124 -1.94 2.79 3.02
CA VAL A 124 -3.37 3.10 3.04
C VAL A 124 -4.15 1.93 2.44
N ALA A 125 -5.36 1.70 2.95
CA ALA A 125 -6.26 0.68 2.44
C ALA A 125 -7.56 1.32 1.92
N ARG A 126 -8.13 0.73 0.88
CA ARG A 126 -9.42 1.12 0.31
C ARG A 126 -10.24 -0.11 -0.02
N ALA A 127 -11.47 -0.15 0.50
CA ALA A 127 -12.43 -1.18 0.13
C ALA A 127 -13.15 -0.83 -1.18
N PHE A 128 -13.42 -1.84 -2.00
CA PHE A 128 -14.25 -1.74 -3.20
C PHE A 128 -15.08 -3.02 -3.39
N ARG A 129 -16.01 -3.00 -4.34
CA ARG A 129 -16.89 -4.13 -4.66
C ARG A 129 -16.83 -4.50 -6.14
N VAL A 130 -16.81 -5.80 -6.43
CA VAL A 130 -17.08 -6.37 -7.76
C VAL A 130 -18.53 -6.89 -7.79
N PRO A 131 -19.36 -6.44 -8.74
CA PRO A 131 -20.79 -6.77 -8.81
C PRO A 131 -21.10 -8.15 -9.41
#